data_AF-A0A5D6YSP4-F1
#
_entry.id   AF-A0A5D6YSP4-F1
#
_cell.length_a   1.000
_cell.length_b   1.000
_cell.length_c   1.000
_cell.angle_alpha   90.00
_cell.angle_beta   90.00
_cell.angle_gamma   90.00
#
_symmetry.space_group_name_H-M   'P 1'
#
loop_
_entity.id
_entity.type
_entity.pdbx_description
1 polymer ?
#
loop_
_entity_poly.entity_id
_entity_poly.type
_entity_poly.pdbx_seq_one_letter_code
_entity_poly.pdbx_strand_id
1 'polypeptide(L)'
;MEEAWNQLMSELHALNAASVQKHRGKLENSLHKSLEPCSDKAMQTRQLNVIAEISRLSMEAVQLELEKNMDKFDLYVRRNPLAVPVHLRDEVAAIRAREKKKHDKTEAENAKARALLDAQTRLRESRQEIAARRRELLQMDTRLEQLRHEAAALASAKAEFRSLLDAQPHVLALPETVVNPLKRTADEVALLHAQVAKMDGIQVALDDDAREFKRAKTEGRATYLNLRARFLSRMKAGPSLTEFANALEAKAHK
;
A
#
# COMPACT_ATOMS: atom_id res chain seq x y z
N MET A 1 -13.63 -49.36 -5.66
CA MET A 1 -15.03 -48.95 -5.40
C MET A 1 -15.12 -48.24 -4.06
N GLU A 2 -14.72 -48.87 -2.94
CA GLU A 2 -14.70 -48.20 -1.63
C GLU A 2 -13.76 -47.00 -1.57
N GLU A 3 -12.56 -47.08 -2.13
CA GLU A 3 -11.61 -45.94 -2.18
C GLU A 3 -12.16 -44.76 -2.97
N ALA A 4 -12.69 -45.00 -4.17
CA ALA A 4 -13.33 -43.97 -4.99
C ALA A 4 -14.57 -43.36 -4.31
N TRP A 5 -15.33 -44.16 -3.56
CA TRP A 5 -16.47 -43.68 -2.79
C TRP A 5 -16.05 -42.83 -1.59
N ASN A 6 -15.02 -43.25 -0.85
CA ASN A 6 -14.45 -42.48 0.26
C ASN A 6 -13.88 -41.14 -0.24
N GLN A 7 -13.22 -41.15 -1.41
CA GLN A 7 -12.74 -39.93 -2.04
C GLN A 7 -13.89 -38.99 -2.42
N LEU A 8 -14.94 -39.50 -3.07
CA LEU A 8 -16.13 -38.72 -3.42
C LEU A 8 -16.80 -38.10 -2.19
N MET A 9 -16.96 -38.88 -1.10
CA MET A 9 -17.54 -38.37 0.14
C MET A 9 -16.67 -37.28 0.77
N SER A 10 -15.35 -37.46 0.79
CA SER A 10 -14.42 -36.43 1.27
C SER A 10 -14.51 -35.14 0.44
N GLU A 11 -14.61 -35.25 -0.88
CA GLU A 11 -14.78 -34.11 -1.78
C GLU A 11 -16.14 -33.41 -1.54
N LEU A 12 -17.21 -34.16 -1.32
CA LEU A 12 -18.53 -33.63 -0.98
C LEU A 12 -18.54 -32.91 0.37
N HIS A 13 -17.88 -33.45 1.40
CA HIS A 13 -17.74 -32.77 2.70
C HIS A 13 -16.96 -31.46 2.55
N ALA A 14 -15.85 -31.46 1.79
CA ALA A 14 -15.08 -30.26 1.54
C ALA A 14 -15.87 -29.19 0.76
N LEU A 15 -16.63 -29.61 -0.26
CA LEU A 15 -17.50 -28.73 -1.04
C LEU A 15 -18.61 -28.10 -0.18
N ASN A 16 -19.22 -28.90 0.68
CA ASN A 16 -20.25 -28.45 1.61
C ASN A 16 -19.71 -27.43 2.60
N ALA A 17 -18.57 -27.69 3.22
CA ALA A 17 -17.91 -26.74 4.13
C ALA A 17 -17.56 -25.42 3.43
N ALA A 18 -17.01 -25.50 2.21
CA ALA A 18 -16.72 -24.31 1.39
C ALA A 18 -18.00 -23.54 1.02
N SER A 19 -19.10 -24.25 0.74
CA SER A 19 -20.40 -23.64 0.44
C SER A 19 -20.97 -22.90 1.65
N VAL A 20 -20.95 -23.50 2.84
CA VAL A 20 -21.42 -22.86 4.08
C VAL A 20 -20.62 -21.59 4.34
N GLN A 21 -19.28 -21.64 4.25
CA GLN A 21 -18.43 -20.47 4.44
C GLN A 21 -18.70 -19.36 3.42
N LYS A 22 -18.92 -19.73 2.15
CA LYS A 22 -19.29 -18.76 1.10
C LYS A 22 -20.63 -18.09 1.39
N HIS A 23 -21.63 -18.85 1.85
CA HIS A 23 -22.95 -18.30 2.17
C HIS A 23 -22.92 -17.44 3.44
N ARG A 24 -22.10 -17.80 4.42
CA ARG A 24 -21.80 -16.95 5.58
C ARG A 24 -21.30 -15.58 5.17
N GLY A 25 -20.27 -15.51 4.33
CA GLY A 25 -19.73 -14.23 3.86
C GLY A 25 -20.73 -13.42 3.03
N LYS A 26 -21.59 -14.08 2.26
CA LYS A 26 -22.69 -13.39 1.54
C LYS A 26 -23.74 -12.83 2.50
N LEU A 27 -24.10 -13.59 3.53
CA LEU A 27 -25.06 -13.18 4.56
C LEU A 27 -24.54 -11.97 5.33
N GLU A 28 -23.30 -12.02 5.81
CA GLU A 28 -22.63 -10.91 6.49
C GLU A 28 -22.62 -9.66 5.61
N ASN A 29 -22.21 -9.79 4.34
CA ASN A 29 -22.21 -8.67 3.39
C ASN A 29 -23.62 -8.11 3.11
N SER A 30 -24.64 -8.96 3.07
CA SER A 30 -26.02 -8.50 2.90
C SER A 30 -26.51 -7.74 4.13
N LEU A 31 -26.26 -8.28 5.32
CA LEU A 31 -26.61 -7.64 6.60
C LEU A 31 -25.88 -6.31 6.78
N HIS A 32 -24.60 -6.23 6.39
CA HIS A 32 -23.84 -4.98 6.38
C HIS A 32 -24.47 -3.89 5.50
N LYS A 33 -25.04 -4.26 4.35
CA LYS A 33 -25.73 -3.31 3.47
C LYS A 33 -27.10 -2.88 4.00
N SER A 34 -27.75 -3.74 4.79
CA SER A 34 -29.05 -3.47 5.40
C SER A 34 -28.96 -2.71 6.73
N LEU A 35 -27.77 -2.60 7.33
CA LEU A 35 -27.55 -1.76 8.50
C LEU A 35 -27.68 -0.28 8.13
N GLU A 36 -28.40 0.47 8.96
CA GLU A 36 -28.40 1.93 8.86
C GLU A 36 -27.00 2.49 9.17
N PRO A 37 -26.50 3.47 8.39
CA PRO A 37 -25.22 4.10 8.65
C PRO A 37 -25.29 4.86 9.99
N CYS A 38 -24.71 4.27 11.04
CA CYS A 38 -24.50 4.95 12.31
C CYS A 38 -23.40 6.02 12.16
N SER A 39 -23.63 7.21 12.72
CA SER A 39 -22.62 8.28 12.76
C SER A 39 -21.47 7.98 13.72
N ASP A 40 -21.71 7.15 14.73
CA ASP A 40 -20.70 6.69 15.69
C ASP A 40 -20.01 5.40 15.20
N LYS A 41 -18.71 5.51 14.95
CA LYS A 41 -17.85 4.38 14.54
C LYS A 41 -17.83 3.27 15.60
N ALA A 42 -17.89 3.60 16.89
CA ALA A 42 -17.86 2.60 17.95
C ALA A 42 -19.14 1.75 17.96
N MET A 43 -20.29 2.39 17.74
CA MET A 43 -21.57 1.71 17.61
C MET A 43 -21.63 0.84 16.35
N GLN A 44 -21.11 1.35 15.22
CA GLN A 44 -20.99 0.59 13.98
C GLN A 44 -20.16 -0.69 14.19
N THR A 45 -18.97 -0.60 14.79
CA THR A 45 -18.13 -1.78 15.06
C THR A 45 -18.84 -2.81 15.96
N ARG A 46 -19.59 -2.37 16.97
CA ARG A 46 -20.38 -3.28 17.82
C ARG A 46 -21.46 -4.03 17.03
N GLN A 47 -22.18 -3.35 16.14
CA GLN A 47 -23.19 -3.99 15.28
C GLN A 47 -22.56 -5.00 14.31
N LEU A 48 -21.41 -4.66 13.71
CA LEU A 48 -20.69 -5.57 12.81
C LEU A 48 -20.22 -6.83 13.56
N ASN A 49 -19.71 -6.68 14.79
CA ASN A 49 -19.29 -7.80 15.62
C ASN A 49 -20.46 -8.72 15.99
N VAL A 50 -21.61 -8.16 16.36
CA VAL A 50 -22.82 -8.93 16.67
C VAL A 50 -23.30 -9.69 15.43
N ILE A 51 -23.31 -9.07 14.26
CA ILE A 51 -23.66 -9.76 13.00
C ILE A 51 -22.69 -10.90 12.71
N ALA A 52 -21.39 -10.68 12.87
CA ALA A 52 -20.37 -11.70 12.65
C ALA A 52 -20.49 -12.88 13.64
N GLU A 53 -20.97 -12.63 14.86
CA GLU A 53 -21.20 -13.66 15.86
C GLU A 53 -22.48 -14.47 15.58
N ILE A 54 -23.58 -13.79 15.24
CA ILE A 54 -24.85 -14.44 14.88
C ILE A 54 -24.70 -15.23 13.58
N SER A 55 -24.02 -14.69 12.57
CA SER A 55 -23.73 -15.40 11.32
C SER A 55 -22.87 -16.64 11.58
N ARG A 56 -21.88 -16.55 12.48
CA ARG A 56 -21.07 -17.70 12.88
C ARG A 56 -21.91 -18.79 13.52
N LEU A 57 -22.67 -18.46 14.56
CA LEU A 57 -23.48 -19.44 15.31
C LEU A 57 -24.53 -20.11 14.42
N SER A 58 -25.21 -19.33 13.56
CA SER A 58 -26.20 -19.88 12.63
C SER A 58 -25.56 -20.81 11.60
N MET A 59 -24.40 -20.45 11.05
CA MET A 59 -23.71 -21.28 10.05
C MET A 59 -23.05 -22.52 10.66
N GLU A 60 -22.58 -22.45 11.90
CA GLU A 60 -22.12 -23.62 12.67
C GLU A 60 -23.26 -24.61 12.89
N ALA A 61 -24.46 -24.14 13.24
CA ALA A 61 -25.64 -25.01 13.37
C ALA A 61 -26.03 -25.66 12.03
N VAL A 62 -26.02 -24.89 10.93
CA VAL A 62 -26.26 -25.43 9.58
C VAL A 62 -25.22 -26.47 9.22
N GLN A 63 -23.94 -26.20 9.48
CA GLN A 63 -22.85 -27.13 9.18
C GLN A 63 -23.00 -28.45 9.94
N LEU A 64 -23.31 -28.38 11.23
CA LEU A 64 -23.49 -29.56 12.07
C LEU A 64 -24.67 -30.44 11.58
N GLU A 65 -25.79 -29.83 11.21
CA GLU A 65 -26.92 -30.58 10.64
C GLU A 65 -26.62 -31.14 9.25
N LEU A 66 -25.84 -30.42 8.45
CA LEU A 66 -25.41 -30.89 7.15
C LEU A 66 -24.48 -32.10 7.28
N GLU A 67 -23.51 -32.07 8.20
CA GLU A 67 -22.61 -33.19 8.51
C GLU A 67 -23.40 -34.44 8.92
N LYS A 68 -24.34 -34.31 9.87
CA LYS A 68 -25.23 -35.41 10.27
C LYS A 68 -26.03 -35.98 9.10
N ASN A 69 -26.52 -35.12 8.20
CA ASN A 69 -27.29 -35.56 7.04
C ASN A 69 -26.41 -36.23 5.99
N MET A 70 -25.17 -35.78 5.82
CA MET A 70 -24.19 -36.44 4.95
C MET A 70 -23.77 -37.81 5.49
N ASP A 71 -23.66 -37.98 6.80
CA ASP A 71 -23.40 -39.29 7.42
C ASP A 71 -24.55 -40.28 7.15
N LYS A 72 -25.81 -39.81 7.27
CA LYS A 72 -26.99 -40.60 6.93
C LYS A 72 -27.03 -40.96 5.44
N PHE A 73 -26.64 -40.01 4.59
CA PHE A 73 -26.55 -40.22 3.15
C PHE A 73 -25.48 -41.27 2.80
N ASP A 74 -24.29 -41.18 3.38
CA ASP A 74 -23.22 -42.17 3.21
C ASP A 74 -23.71 -43.57 3.62
N LEU A 75 -24.34 -43.66 4.80
CA LEU A 75 -24.90 -44.90 5.31
C LEU A 75 -25.96 -45.48 4.37
N TYR A 76 -26.87 -44.65 3.87
CA TYR A 76 -27.92 -45.06 2.95
C TYR A 76 -27.34 -45.60 1.64
N VAL A 77 -26.40 -44.87 1.03
CA VAL A 77 -25.80 -45.24 -0.25
C VAL A 77 -25.00 -46.54 -0.13
N ARG A 78 -24.24 -46.71 0.95
CA ARG A 78 -23.52 -47.96 1.22
C ARG A 78 -24.44 -49.16 1.45
N ARG A 79 -25.59 -48.94 2.10
CA ARG A 79 -26.53 -50.02 2.45
C ARG A 79 -27.51 -50.41 1.35
N ASN A 80 -27.77 -49.53 0.39
CA ASN A 80 -28.83 -49.75 -0.59
C ASN A 80 -28.30 -49.82 -2.03
N PRO A 81 -27.94 -48.72 -2.72
CA PRO A 81 -27.48 -48.78 -4.11
C PRO A 81 -26.11 -49.44 -4.31
N LEU A 82 -25.18 -49.35 -3.35
CA LEU A 82 -23.85 -49.99 -3.48
C LEU A 82 -23.80 -51.38 -2.83
N ALA A 83 -24.79 -51.76 -2.03
CA ALA A 83 -24.83 -53.05 -1.37
C ALA A 83 -25.26 -54.15 -2.36
N VAL A 84 -24.48 -55.23 -2.40
CA VAL A 84 -24.89 -56.45 -3.10
C VAL A 84 -25.64 -57.34 -2.10
N PRO A 85 -26.91 -57.70 -2.36
CA PRO A 85 -27.68 -58.61 -1.52
C PRO A 85 -26.90 -59.91 -1.24
N VAL A 86 -26.92 -60.37 0.01
CA VAL A 86 -26.04 -61.47 0.47
C VAL A 86 -26.21 -62.74 -0.37
N HIS A 87 -27.45 -63.06 -0.77
CA HIS A 87 -27.78 -64.23 -1.59
C HIS A 87 -27.33 -64.11 -3.05
N LEU A 88 -27.02 -62.91 -3.55
CA LEU A 88 -26.54 -62.67 -4.92
C LEU A 88 -25.02 -62.43 -4.97
N ARG A 89 -24.32 -62.42 -3.83
CA ARG A 89 -22.88 -62.09 -3.79
C ARG A 89 -22.06 -63.04 -4.65
N ASP A 90 -22.33 -64.33 -4.58
CA ASP A 90 -21.59 -65.35 -5.33
C ASP A 90 -21.91 -65.29 -6.83
N GLU A 91 -23.17 -65.00 -7.20
CA GLU A 91 -23.58 -64.83 -8.59
C GLU A 91 -22.99 -63.55 -9.21
N VAL A 92 -23.03 -62.42 -8.50
CA VAL A 92 -22.42 -61.17 -8.94
C VAL A 92 -20.90 -61.29 -8.99
N ALA A 93 -20.28 -62.00 -8.04
CA ALA A 93 -18.85 -62.31 -8.09
C ALA A 93 -18.51 -63.20 -9.31
N ALA A 94 -19.35 -64.19 -9.60
CA ALA A 94 -19.22 -65.03 -10.79
C ALA A 94 -19.45 -64.24 -12.08
N ILE A 95 -20.39 -63.30 -12.13
CA ILE A 95 -20.62 -62.40 -13.28
C ILE A 95 -19.41 -61.48 -13.47
N ARG A 96 -18.91 -60.83 -12.42
CA ARG A 96 -17.70 -59.99 -12.49
C ARG A 96 -16.46 -60.78 -12.90
N ALA A 97 -16.33 -62.02 -12.42
CA ALA A 97 -15.26 -62.93 -12.83
C ALA A 97 -15.44 -63.40 -14.28
N ARG A 98 -16.68 -63.61 -14.73
CA ARG A 98 -17.01 -63.94 -16.13
C ARG A 98 -16.83 -62.75 -17.06
N GLU A 99 -17.13 -61.52 -16.65
CA GLU A 99 -16.87 -60.31 -17.45
C GLU A 99 -15.38 -60.05 -17.60
N LYS A 100 -14.60 -60.28 -16.53
CA LYS A 100 -13.13 -60.31 -16.64
C LYS A 100 -12.60 -61.43 -17.55
N LYS A 101 -13.24 -62.60 -17.56
CA LYS A 101 -12.83 -63.77 -18.37
C LYS A 101 -13.42 -63.83 -19.78
N LYS A 102 -14.53 -63.15 -20.07
CA LYS A 102 -15.17 -63.02 -21.40
C LYS A 102 -14.29 -62.22 -22.37
N HIS A 103 -13.21 -61.61 -21.86
CA HIS A 103 -12.16 -61.05 -22.69
C HIS A 103 -11.20 -62.12 -23.28
N ASP A 104 -11.22 -63.37 -22.78
CA ASP A 104 -10.15 -64.35 -23.05
C ASP A 104 -10.59 -65.68 -23.71
N LYS A 105 -11.88 -66.04 -23.79
CA LYS A 105 -12.30 -67.35 -24.33
C LYS A 105 -13.70 -67.20 -24.94
N THR A 106 -14.03 -67.49 -26.21
CA THR A 106 -13.59 -68.48 -27.22
C THR A 106 -14.37 -68.19 -28.52
N GLU A 107 -13.82 -68.25 -29.73
CA GLU A 107 -14.17 -69.24 -30.80
C GLU A 107 -13.24 -68.99 -32.03
N ALA A 108 -12.20 -69.80 -32.25
CA ALA A 108 -12.11 -70.89 -33.23
C ALA A 108 -11.32 -70.48 -34.51
N GLU A 109 -10.02 -70.32 -34.26
CA GLU A 109 -8.83 -70.41 -35.14
C GLU A 109 -8.68 -69.52 -36.38
N ASN A 110 -9.66 -69.42 -37.28
CA ASN A 110 -9.56 -68.48 -38.41
C ASN A 110 -10.04 -67.06 -38.03
N ALA A 111 -11.02 -66.97 -37.13
CA ALA A 111 -11.41 -65.71 -36.50
C ALA A 111 -10.35 -65.25 -35.47
N LYS A 112 -9.59 -66.17 -34.87
CA LYS A 112 -8.50 -65.83 -33.94
C LYS A 112 -7.35 -65.12 -34.63
N ALA A 113 -6.94 -65.52 -35.84
CA ALA A 113 -5.86 -64.85 -36.56
C ALA A 113 -6.24 -63.41 -36.96
N ARG A 114 -7.47 -63.21 -37.46
CA ARG A 114 -8.01 -61.87 -37.78
C ARG A 114 -8.26 -61.03 -36.53
N ALA A 115 -8.85 -61.60 -35.49
CA ALA A 115 -9.07 -60.91 -34.21
C ALA A 115 -7.75 -60.60 -33.48
N LEU A 116 -6.70 -61.41 -33.66
CA LEU A 116 -5.38 -61.15 -33.09
C LEU A 116 -4.65 -60.07 -33.88
N LEU A 117 -4.81 -60.03 -35.21
CA LEU A 117 -4.35 -58.90 -36.03
C LEU A 117 -5.10 -57.61 -35.64
N ASP A 118 -6.43 -57.67 -35.50
CA ASP A 118 -7.26 -56.53 -35.08
C ASP A 118 -6.98 -56.09 -33.64
N ALA A 119 -6.70 -57.02 -32.72
CA ALA A 119 -6.26 -56.71 -31.37
C ALA A 119 -4.86 -56.09 -31.38
N GLN A 120 -3.96 -56.54 -32.26
CA GLN A 120 -2.64 -55.95 -32.42
C GLN A 120 -2.71 -54.56 -33.06
N THR A 121 -3.59 -54.31 -34.02
CA THR A 121 -3.80 -52.97 -34.60
C THR A 121 -4.39 -52.04 -33.56
N ARG A 122 -5.45 -52.45 -32.84
CA ARG A 122 -6.02 -51.67 -31.72
C ARG A 122 -5.01 -51.41 -30.61
N LEU A 123 -4.15 -52.39 -30.29
CA LEU A 123 -3.09 -52.19 -29.31
C LEU A 123 -2.03 -51.19 -29.81
N ARG A 124 -1.70 -51.23 -31.11
CA ARG A 124 -0.78 -50.26 -31.73
C ARG A 124 -1.39 -48.86 -31.76
N GLU A 125 -2.64 -48.73 -32.16
CA GLU A 125 -3.40 -47.47 -32.16
C GLU A 125 -3.50 -46.92 -30.73
N SER A 126 -3.92 -47.73 -29.76
CA SER A 126 -3.97 -47.33 -28.35
C SER A 126 -2.60 -46.94 -27.81
N ARG A 127 -1.52 -47.64 -28.18
CA ARG A 127 -0.14 -47.26 -27.80
C ARG A 127 0.27 -45.94 -28.45
N GLN A 128 -0.12 -45.69 -29.69
CA GLN A 128 0.13 -44.42 -30.38
C GLN A 128 -0.65 -43.28 -29.74
N GLU A 129 -1.93 -43.49 -29.40
CA GLU A 129 -2.75 -42.52 -28.66
C GLU A 129 -2.19 -42.23 -27.27
N ILE A 130 -1.76 -43.25 -26.53
CA ILE A 130 -1.11 -43.08 -25.22
C ILE A 130 0.19 -42.28 -25.40
N ALA A 131 0.99 -42.60 -26.41
CA ALA A 131 2.23 -41.87 -26.69
C ALA A 131 1.95 -40.41 -27.10
N ALA A 132 0.91 -40.15 -27.90
CA ALA A 132 0.49 -38.81 -28.29
C ALA A 132 0.02 -38.01 -27.07
N ARG A 133 -0.88 -38.57 -26.26
CA ARG A 133 -1.35 -37.95 -25.02
C ARG A 133 -0.22 -37.68 -24.03
N ARG A 134 0.77 -38.59 -23.92
CA ARG A 134 1.96 -38.35 -23.08
C ARG A 134 2.78 -37.16 -23.58
N ARG A 135 2.94 -36.99 -24.89
CA ARG A 135 3.62 -35.82 -25.46
C ARG A 135 2.82 -34.55 -25.19
N GLU A 136 1.50 -34.59 -25.35
CA GLU A 136 0.62 -33.46 -25.03
C GLU A 136 0.72 -33.08 -23.55
N LEU A 137 0.72 -34.05 -22.63
CA LEU A 137 0.90 -33.79 -21.20
C LEU A 137 2.25 -33.12 -20.93
N LEU A 138 3.34 -33.63 -21.50
CA LEU A 138 4.67 -33.00 -21.36
C LEU A 138 4.69 -31.57 -21.92
N GLN A 139 4.01 -31.30 -23.03
CA GLN A 139 3.88 -29.94 -23.58
C GLN A 139 3.03 -29.03 -22.69
N MET A 140 1.98 -29.56 -22.07
CA MET A 140 1.17 -28.80 -21.12
C MET A 140 1.94 -28.52 -19.83
N ASP A 141 2.74 -29.48 -19.34
CA ASP A 141 3.59 -29.30 -18.16
C ASP A 141 4.65 -28.23 -18.39
N THR A 142 5.36 -28.25 -19.52
CA THR A 142 6.33 -27.19 -19.84
C THR A 142 5.65 -25.82 -19.99
N ARG A 143 4.45 -25.77 -20.59
CA ARG A 143 3.66 -24.53 -20.67
C ARG A 143 3.20 -24.05 -19.29
N LEU A 144 2.83 -24.96 -18.39
CA LEU A 144 2.46 -24.62 -17.02
C LEU A 144 3.66 -24.08 -16.23
N GLU A 145 4.85 -24.65 -16.41
CA GLU A 145 6.08 -24.14 -15.81
C GLU A 145 6.41 -22.72 -16.32
N GLN A 146 6.30 -22.49 -17.64
CA GLN A 146 6.46 -21.15 -18.22
C GLN A 146 5.47 -20.15 -17.61
N LEU A 147 4.19 -20.49 -17.55
CA LEU A 147 3.17 -19.64 -16.94
C LEU A 147 3.41 -19.38 -15.45
N ARG A 148 3.97 -20.35 -14.72
CA ARG A 148 4.36 -20.15 -13.31
C ARG A 148 5.50 -19.15 -13.18
N HIS A 149 6.51 -19.23 -14.05
CA HIS A 149 7.61 -18.27 -14.09
C HIS A 149 7.13 -16.87 -14.47
N GLU A 150 6.25 -16.75 -15.48
CA GLU A 150 5.63 -15.48 -15.86
C GLU A 150 4.79 -14.88 -14.73
N ALA A 151 3.99 -15.70 -14.04
CA ALA A 151 3.19 -15.25 -12.90
C ALA A 151 4.08 -14.76 -11.74
N ALA A 152 5.19 -15.46 -11.46
CA ALA A 152 6.15 -15.05 -10.44
C ALA A 152 6.85 -13.73 -10.82
N ALA A 153 7.27 -13.58 -12.07
CA ALA A 153 7.86 -12.35 -12.58
C ALA A 153 6.88 -11.16 -12.48
N LEU A 154 5.61 -11.38 -12.85
CA LEU A 154 4.57 -10.37 -12.75
C LEU A 154 4.27 -10.00 -11.29
N ALA A 155 4.29 -10.98 -10.38
CA ALA A 155 4.17 -10.72 -8.95
C ALA A 155 5.33 -9.86 -8.41
N SER A 156 6.56 -10.12 -8.84
CA SER A 156 7.74 -9.30 -8.50
C SER A 156 7.61 -7.87 -9.01
N ALA A 157 7.31 -7.70 -10.30
CA ALA A 157 7.12 -6.38 -10.91
C ALA A 157 5.99 -5.59 -10.23
N LYS A 158 4.90 -6.26 -9.85
CA LYS A 158 3.80 -5.64 -9.09
C LYS A 158 4.24 -5.20 -7.69
N ALA A 159 5.10 -5.97 -7.02
CA ALA A 159 5.65 -5.61 -5.72
C ALA A 159 6.57 -4.39 -5.82
N GLU A 160 7.45 -4.35 -6.84
CA GLU A 160 8.29 -3.19 -7.14
C GLU A 160 7.45 -1.94 -7.41
N PHE A 161 6.42 -2.05 -8.25
CA PHE A 161 5.53 -0.91 -8.53
C PHE A 161 4.80 -0.42 -7.28
N ARG A 162 4.34 -1.32 -6.41
CA ARG A 162 3.76 -0.95 -5.11
C ARG A 162 4.77 -0.23 -4.22
N SER A 163 6.01 -0.70 -4.17
CA SER A 163 7.06 -0.03 -3.39
C SER A 163 7.31 1.42 -3.85
N LEU A 164 7.23 1.67 -5.16
CA LEU A 164 7.33 3.03 -5.72
C LEU A 164 6.11 3.89 -5.36
N LEU A 165 4.91 3.32 -5.39
CA LEU A 165 3.70 4.01 -4.96
C LEU A 165 3.72 4.33 -3.46
N ASP A 166 4.23 3.43 -2.63
CA ASP A 166 4.37 3.65 -1.18
C ASP A 166 5.42 4.73 -0.88
N ALA A 167 6.43 4.89 -1.75
CA ALA A 167 7.41 5.97 -1.67
C ALA A 167 6.86 7.32 -2.17
N GLN A 168 5.82 7.34 -3.03
CA GLN A 168 5.22 8.56 -3.58
C GLN A 168 4.81 9.60 -2.53
N PRO A 169 4.07 9.26 -1.44
CA PRO A 169 3.70 10.25 -0.42
C PRO A 169 4.92 10.87 0.27
N HIS A 170 6.03 10.13 0.41
CA HIS A 170 7.26 10.67 0.99
C HIS A 170 7.90 11.71 0.06
N VAL A 171 7.90 11.46 -1.26
CA VAL A 171 8.39 12.41 -2.25
C VAL A 171 7.51 13.67 -2.31
N LEU A 172 6.18 13.50 -2.22
CA LEU A 172 5.24 14.61 -2.22
C LEU A 172 5.25 15.42 -0.91
N ALA A 173 5.69 14.83 0.21
CA ALA A 173 5.83 15.51 1.49
C ALA A 173 7.12 16.33 1.61
N LEU A 174 8.06 16.20 0.66
CA LEU A 174 9.27 17.01 0.65
C LEU A 174 8.94 18.49 0.40
N PRO A 175 9.59 19.43 1.10
CA PRO A 175 9.40 20.85 0.85
C PRO A 175 9.68 21.20 -0.61
N GLU A 176 8.86 22.06 -1.21
CA GLU A 176 9.05 22.48 -2.60
C GLU A 176 10.40 23.16 -2.84
N THR A 177 11.03 23.73 -1.82
CA THR A 177 12.38 24.30 -1.88
C THR A 177 13.48 23.24 -2.04
N VAL A 178 13.22 21.99 -1.65
CA VAL A 178 14.13 20.86 -1.82
C VAL A 178 13.88 20.18 -3.17
N VAL A 179 12.62 20.08 -3.58
CA VAL A 179 12.21 19.37 -4.81
C VAL A 179 12.36 20.25 -6.05
N ASN A 180 12.12 21.56 -5.92
CA ASN A 180 12.14 22.50 -7.04
C ASN A 180 13.30 23.51 -6.89
N PRO A 181 14.41 23.30 -7.63
CA PRO A 181 15.57 24.18 -7.55
C PRO A 181 15.23 25.62 -7.94
N LEU A 182 14.23 25.83 -8.82
CA LEU A 182 13.82 27.17 -9.25
C LEU A 182 13.16 27.96 -8.11
N LYS A 183 12.34 27.31 -7.27
CA LYS A 183 11.73 27.96 -6.10
C LYS A 183 12.79 28.35 -5.08
N ARG A 184 13.76 27.46 -4.82
CA ARG A 184 14.90 27.76 -3.96
C ARG A 184 15.68 28.98 -4.45
N THR A 185 16.02 29.03 -5.73
CA THR A 185 16.73 30.20 -6.29
C THR A 185 15.89 31.47 -6.22
N ALA A 186 14.57 31.38 -6.40
CA ALA A 186 13.68 32.52 -6.28
C ALA A 186 13.64 33.07 -4.85
N ASP A 187 13.60 32.19 -3.85
CA ASP A 187 13.63 32.58 -2.43
C ASP A 187 14.98 33.20 -2.04
N GLU A 188 16.09 32.64 -2.53
CA GLU A 188 17.44 33.18 -2.32
C GLU A 188 17.59 34.58 -2.97
N VAL A 189 17.06 34.77 -4.18
CA VAL A 189 17.03 36.08 -4.86
C VAL A 189 16.14 37.07 -4.13
N ALA A 190 14.97 36.66 -3.64
CA ALA A 190 14.09 37.52 -2.86
C ALA A 190 14.76 37.97 -1.54
N LEU A 191 15.50 37.07 -0.89
CA LEU A 191 16.28 37.38 0.31
C LEU A 191 17.40 38.38 0.01
N LEU A 192 18.11 38.21 -1.11
CA LEU A 192 19.13 39.15 -1.56
C LEU A 192 18.53 40.54 -1.85
N HIS A 193 17.38 40.60 -2.54
CA HIS A 193 16.69 41.86 -2.80
C HIS A 193 16.30 42.57 -1.49
N ALA A 194 15.81 41.83 -0.49
CA ALA A 194 15.49 42.39 0.82
C ALA A 194 16.74 42.92 1.57
N GLN A 195 17.89 42.25 1.42
CA GLN A 195 19.16 42.72 1.99
C GLN A 195 19.68 43.98 1.28
N VAL A 196 19.58 44.04 -0.04
CA VAL A 196 19.94 45.24 -0.82
C VAL A 196 19.08 46.43 -0.39
N ALA A 197 17.76 46.25 -0.26
CA ALA A 197 16.87 47.31 0.21
C ALA A 197 17.23 47.81 1.63
N LYS A 198 17.70 46.93 2.52
CA LYS A 198 18.21 47.34 3.84
C LYS A 198 19.50 48.14 3.73
N MET A 199 20.41 47.75 2.84
CA MET A 199 21.64 48.51 2.59
C MET A 199 21.33 49.92 2.04
N ASP A 200 20.37 50.03 1.13
CA ASP A 200 19.93 51.33 0.61
C ASP A 200 19.36 52.22 1.73
N GLY A 201 18.56 51.64 2.63
CA GLY A 201 18.06 52.36 3.81
C GLY A 201 19.17 52.83 4.74
N ILE A 202 20.20 52.00 4.96
CA ILE A 202 21.39 52.37 5.74
C ILE A 202 22.17 53.50 5.04
N GLN A 203 22.30 53.45 3.72
CA GLN A 203 22.98 54.47 2.93
C GLN A 203 22.28 55.82 3.04
N VAL A 204 20.95 55.84 2.94
CA VAL A 204 20.15 57.06 3.11
C VAL A 204 20.32 57.64 4.52
N ALA A 205 20.27 56.80 5.56
CA ALA A 205 20.49 57.24 6.93
C ALA A 205 21.89 57.84 7.14
N LEU A 206 22.93 57.19 6.58
CA LEU A 206 24.30 57.71 6.59
C LEU A 206 24.44 59.05 5.87
N ASP A 207 23.76 59.23 4.74
CA ASP A 207 23.78 60.48 3.99
C ASP A 207 23.09 61.62 4.75
N ASP A 208 22.01 61.32 5.46
CA ASP A 208 21.31 62.28 6.32
C ASP A 208 22.14 62.65 7.56
N ASP A 209 22.76 61.67 8.23
CA ASP A 209 23.72 61.91 9.33
C ASP A 209 24.89 62.80 8.86
N ALA A 210 25.42 62.54 7.66
CA ALA A 210 26.49 63.34 7.09
C ALA A 210 26.04 64.79 6.80
N ARG A 211 24.78 65.00 6.40
CA ARG A 211 24.19 66.34 6.21
C ARG A 211 23.98 67.05 7.54
N GLU A 212 23.47 66.36 8.55
CA GLU A 212 23.29 66.91 9.90
C GLU A 212 24.63 67.29 10.52
N PHE A 213 25.64 66.44 10.41
CA PHE A 213 26.99 66.74 10.86
C PHE A 213 27.55 68.01 10.18
N LYS A 214 27.34 68.16 8.86
CA LYS A 214 27.73 69.38 8.14
C LYS A 214 26.98 70.61 8.66
N ARG A 215 25.67 70.53 8.90
CA ARG A 215 24.85 71.63 9.46
C ARG A 215 25.34 72.00 10.87
N ALA A 216 25.46 71.04 11.77
CA ALA A 216 25.95 71.25 13.14
C ALA A 216 27.37 71.87 13.15
N LYS A 217 28.25 71.44 12.24
CA LYS A 217 29.58 72.04 12.07
C LYS A 217 29.51 73.51 11.62
N THR A 218 28.61 73.84 10.69
CA THR A 218 28.43 75.25 10.26
C THR A 218 27.82 76.13 11.35
N GLU A 219 26.84 75.61 12.10
CA GLU A 219 26.22 76.31 13.23
C GLU A 219 27.21 76.52 14.38
N GLY A 220 28.01 75.51 14.72
CA GLY A 220 29.10 75.60 15.70
C GLY A 220 30.13 76.67 15.33
N ARG A 221 30.49 76.76 14.04
CA ARG A 221 31.36 77.82 13.53
C ARG A 221 30.71 79.21 13.68
N ALA A 222 29.42 79.33 13.37
CA ALA A 222 28.69 80.59 13.51
C ALA A 222 28.56 81.03 14.98
N THR A 223 28.30 80.10 15.89
CA THR A 223 28.27 80.37 17.34
C THR A 223 29.63 80.82 17.84
N TYR A 224 30.72 80.14 17.44
CA TYR A 224 32.07 80.55 17.81
C TYR A 224 32.42 81.96 17.32
N LEU A 225 32.06 82.28 16.07
CA LEU A 225 32.25 83.63 15.53
C LEU A 225 31.44 84.69 16.30
N ASN A 226 30.19 84.38 16.67
CA ASN A 226 29.37 85.26 17.50
C ASN A 226 29.94 85.44 18.92
N LEU A 227 30.43 84.37 19.54
CA LEU A 227 31.10 84.43 20.85
C LEU A 227 32.35 85.30 20.77
N ARG A 228 33.17 85.11 19.73
CA ARG A 228 34.37 85.92 19.47
C ARG A 228 34.02 87.39 19.25
N ALA A 229 32.98 87.70 18.48
CA ALA A 229 32.52 89.08 18.26
C ALA A 229 32.04 89.73 19.57
N ARG A 230 31.26 89.00 20.38
CA ARG A 230 30.84 89.44 21.72
C ARG A 230 32.00 89.62 22.69
N PHE A 231 33.01 88.74 22.63
CA PHE A 231 34.21 88.85 23.45
C PHE A 231 35.02 90.10 23.06
N LEU A 232 35.22 90.32 21.76
CA LEU A 232 35.91 91.50 21.25
C LEU A 232 35.14 92.80 21.55
N SER A 233 33.80 92.80 21.48
CA SER A 233 33.00 93.98 21.86
C SER A 233 33.07 94.24 23.36
N ARG A 234 33.06 93.20 24.20
CA ARG A 234 33.31 93.33 25.65
C ARG A 234 34.72 93.80 25.99
N MET A 235 35.73 93.44 25.21
CA MET A 235 37.09 93.99 25.38
C MET A 235 37.22 95.43 24.89
N LYS A 236 36.37 95.88 23.96
CA LYS A 236 36.31 97.27 23.50
C LYS A 236 35.47 98.17 24.40
N ALA A 237 34.46 97.61 25.07
CA ALA A 237 33.56 98.32 26.00
C ALA A 237 33.91 98.11 27.47
N GLY A 238 34.80 97.17 27.77
CA GLY A 238 35.40 97.00 29.09
C GLY A 238 36.51 98.01 29.32
N PRO A 239 36.86 98.27 30.59
CA PRO A 239 37.98 99.14 30.92
C PRO A 239 39.22 98.69 30.15
N SER A 240 39.99 99.67 29.68
CA SER A 240 41.25 99.43 28.95
C SER A 240 42.11 98.40 29.71
N LEU A 241 42.91 97.59 29.01
CA LEU A 241 43.82 96.62 29.66
C LEU A 241 44.69 97.27 30.76
N THR A 242 44.95 98.57 30.63
CA THR A 242 45.57 99.46 31.63
C THR A 242 44.71 99.70 32.89
N GLU A 243 43.40 99.88 32.76
CA GLU A 243 42.49 100.02 33.91
C GLU A 243 42.23 98.70 34.65
N PHE A 244 42.24 97.56 33.95
CA PHE A 244 42.15 96.24 34.58
C PHE A 244 43.44 95.87 35.33
N ALA A 245 44.61 96.26 34.80
CA ALA A 245 45.90 96.14 35.49
C ALA A 245 45.94 97.03 36.75
N ASN A 246 45.49 98.28 36.66
CA ASN A 246 45.41 99.19 37.81
C ASN A 246 44.40 98.72 38.87
N ALA A 247 43.29 98.08 38.49
CA ALA A 247 42.31 97.51 39.42
C ALA A 247 42.82 96.24 40.14
N LEU A 248 43.73 95.49 39.51
CA LEU A 248 44.43 94.36 40.13
C LEU A 248 45.52 94.84 41.10
N GLU A 249 46.26 95.91 40.77
CA GLU A 249 47.23 96.54 41.67
C GLU A 249 46.56 97.25 42.86
N ALA A 250 45.41 97.91 42.66
CA ALA A 250 44.66 98.56 43.74
C ALA A 250 44.04 97.58 44.75
N LYS A 251 43.86 96.31 44.37
CA LYS A 251 43.40 95.24 45.27
C LYS A 251 44.54 94.55 46.02
N ALA A 252 45.80 94.79 45.65
CA ALA A 252 46.97 94.24 46.34
C ALA A 252 47.46 95.10 47.52
N HIS A 253 46.91 96.32 47.69
CA HIS A 253 47.22 97.23 48.80
C HIS A 253 46.03 97.47 49.75
N LYS A 254 45.25 96.43 50.03
CA LYS A 254 44.38 96.35 51.21
C LYS A 254 44.60 95.05 51.95
#